data_AF-A0A0Q9R294-F1
#
_entry.id   AF-A0A0Q9R294-F1
#
_cell.length_a   1.000
_cell.length_b   1.000
_cell.length_c   1.000
_cell.angle_alpha   90.00
_cell.angle_beta   90.00
_cell.angle_gamma   90.00
#
_symmetry.space_group_name_H-M   'P 1'
#
loop_
_entity.id
_entity.type
_entity.pdbx_description
1 polymer ?
#
loop_
_entity_poly.entity_id
_entity_poly.type
_entity_poly.pdbx_seq_one_letter_code
_entity_poly.pdbx_strand_id
1 'polypeptide(L)'
;MTMHVKDRLERLSDEAPRYVGAPGDLWRRGRRRQVRHWLAGTGALVVLAGLGGVAAGPVLAPDGVDVASTAATELRLPDVFRQPGEWEPAFDGPPGPLVAVGPGVRGGLLNPRNAWWGVSGTTGESRFLDLPDAVVGSEADPALSEDGRLLAYWYTGATTDEPIVQGDADPAVGVAVLDLVTGNVQRWDTGTPHGLMTSGLVWAGDVLWWVGGDFAAGGTDEERGGMSSARLSVHTWDPTSDDRRTREGVGVSMHASGSAPGGALVPGRDGSLRLLVGDEVARRISFDQDLLFQQSTTPALSQSGLLAGVLHEDPSVYDDVPHPVLVGEVDADTGAVRLAPVGDVLAWSVLGWRGPTEVLVDATATSDGTQRVIAQVVDVRSGDVVGPLAEFHGNVPDSFASGVWSADLVDAPDAPFAPDHRLVGLAIAGAVLLLVRAGLAVRRRRDRS
;
A
#
# COMPACT_ATOMS: atom_id res chain seq x y z
N MET A 1 37.27 -14.79 42.10
CA MET A 1 36.33 -15.78 42.66
C MET A 1 35.08 -15.74 41.78
N THR A 2 35.08 -16.59 40.75
CA THR A 2 34.14 -16.56 39.63
C THR A 2 32.99 -17.50 39.94
N MET A 3 31.81 -16.93 40.20
CA MET A 3 30.60 -17.68 40.50
C MET A 3 29.97 -18.14 39.18
N HIS A 4 29.80 -19.45 38.99
CA HIS A 4 29.27 -20.02 37.75
C HIS A 4 27.79 -19.68 37.60
N VAL A 5 27.36 -19.35 36.39
CA VAL A 5 25.95 -19.01 36.04
C VAL A 5 24.97 -20.10 36.49
N LYS A 6 25.41 -21.36 36.51
CA LYS A 6 24.63 -22.50 37.00
C LYS A 6 24.24 -22.37 38.49
N ASP A 7 25.16 -21.90 39.33
CA ASP A 7 24.93 -21.72 40.77
C ASP A 7 23.95 -20.57 41.06
N ARG A 8 23.86 -19.60 40.15
CA ARG A 8 22.91 -18.48 40.25
C ARG A 8 21.50 -18.89 39.83
N LEU A 9 21.38 -19.83 38.90
CA LEU A 9 20.09 -20.36 38.44
C LEU A 9 19.51 -21.40 39.42
N GLU A 10 20.34 -22.26 40.00
CA GLU A 10 19.89 -23.17 41.07
C GLU A 10 19.41 -22.40 42.30
N ARG A 11 20.10 -21.32 42.69
CA ARG A 11 19.68 -20.48 43.82
C ARG A 11 18.35 -19.75 43.58
N LEU A 12 18.10 -19.30 42.35
CA LEU A 12 16.80 -18.69 41.97
C LEU A 12 15.67 -19.72 41.87
N SER A 13 15.98 -20.96 41.51
CA SER A 13 15.02 -22.08 41.52
C SER A 13 14.63 -22.49 42.94
N ASP A 14 15.57 -22.43 43.89
CA ASP A 14 15.31 -22.78 45.29
C ASP A 14 14.61 -21.67 46.09
N GLU A 15 14.74 -20.41 45.68
CA GLU A 15 14.07 -19.25 46.31
C GLU A 15 12.66 -18.96 45.76
N ALA A 16 12.19 -19.73 44.77
CA ALA A 16 10.82 -19.60 44.28
C ALA A 16 9.81 -20.01 45.38
N PRO A 17 8.84 -19.14 45.75
CA PRO A 17 7.85 -19.48 46.75
C PRO A 17 7.05 -20.73 46.32
N ARG A 18 7.18 -21.83 47.06
CA ARG A 18 6.36 -23.04 46.85
C ARG A 18 4.94 -22.78 47.36
N TYR A 19 4.16 -22.06 46.57
CA TYR A 19 2.73 -21.90 46.79
C TYR A 19 2.01 -23.20 46.41
N VAL A 20 1.56 -23.95 47.41
CA VAL A 20 0.68 -25.11 47.22
C VAL A 20 -0.76 -24.59 47.14
N GLY A 21 -1.23 -24.35 45.92
CA GLY A 21 -2.64 -24.04 45.64
C GLY A 21 -2.96 -24.42 44.19
N ALA A 22 -4.04 -25.17 43.99
CA ALA A 22 -4.41 -25.68 42.68
C ALA A 22 -4.69 -24.53 41.67
N PRO A 23 -4.31 -24.65 40.39
CA PRO A 23 -4.39 -23.57 39.38
C PRO A 23 -5.79 -22.94 39.21
N GLY A 24 -6.85 -23.68 39.50
CA GLY A 24 -8.24 -23.21 39.36
C GLY A 24 -8.66 -22.12 40.37
N ASP A 25 -7.98 -21.98 41.51
CA ASP A 25 -8.39 -21.05 42.57
C ASP A 25 -7.88 -19.62 42.37
N LEU A 26 -6.89 -19.41 41.50
CA LEU A 26 -6.41 -18.08 41.12
C LEU A 26 -7.39 -17.40 40.15
N TRP A 27 -7.95 -18.15 39.20
CA TRP A 27 -8.96 -17.65 38.28
C TRP A 27 -10.25 -17.27 39.03
N ARG A 28 -10.73 -18.13 39.94
CA ARG A 28 -11.92 -17.82 40.76
C ARG A 28 -11.74 -16.60 41.68
N ARG A 29 -10.53 -16.37 42.20
CA ARG A 29 -10.21 -15.17 43.01
C ARG A 29 -10.11 -13.90 42.17
N GLY A 30 -9.63 -13.98 40.92
CA GLY A 30 -9.67 -12.87 39.95
C GLY A 30 -11.10 -12.45 39.59
N ARG A 31 -11.96 -13.44 39.25
CA ARG A 31 -13.35 -13.19 38.84
C ARG A 31 -14.21 -12.56 39.95
N ARG A 32 -14.00 -12.96 41.23
CA ARG A 32 -14.73 -12.36 42.38
C ARG A 32 -14.29 -10.92 42.71
N ARG A 33 -13.06 -10.51 42.39
CA ARG A 33 -12.62 -9.10 42.49
C ARG A 33 -13.18 -8.24 41.36
N GLN A 34 -13.29 -8.79 40.16
CA GLN A 34 -13.83 -8.09 38.99
C GLN A 34 -15.36 -7.86 39.10
N VAL A 35 -16.12 -8.84 39.61
CA VAL A 35 -17.58 -8.69 39.83
C VAL A 35 -17.89 -7.70 40.97
N ARG A 36 -17.04 -7.60 41.99
CA ARG A 36 -17.19 -6.60 43.06
C ARG A 36 -16.90 -5.17 42.61
N HIS A 37 -16.06 -4.97 41.60
CA HIS A 37 -15.87 -3.65 40.97
C HIS A 37 -17.02 -3.28 40.02
N TRP A 38 -17.67 -4.27 39.39
CA TRP A 38 -18.85 -4.04 38.54
C TRP A 38 -20.13 -3.69 39.31
N LEU A 39 -20.26 -4.10 40.58
CA LEU A 39 -21.45 -3.79 41.40
C LEU A 39 -21.33 -2.53 42.28
N ALA A 40 -20.20 -1.82 42.22
CA ALA A 40 -20.01 -0.51 42.89
C ALA A 40 -19.96 0.68 41.91
N GLY A 41 -20.24 0.44 40.62
CA GLY A 41 -20.19 1.43 39.53
C GLY A 41 -21.54 1.82 38.95
N THR A 42 -22.65 1.54 39.64
CA THR A 42 -23.99 1.95 39.20
C THR A 42 -24.28 3.36 39.70
N GLY A 43 -23.79 4.39 38.99
CA GLY A 43 -24.05 5.76 39.41
C GLY A 43 -23.34 6.87 38.63
N ALA A 44 -23.49 6.89 37.30
CA ALA A 44 -23.58 8.10 36.45
C ALA A 44 -23.41 7.70 34.97
N LEU A 45 -24.47 7.13 34.39
CA LEU A 45 -24.55 6.84 32.95
C LEU A 45 -25.84 7.46 32.41
N VAL A 46 -25.90 8.80 32.47
CA VAL A 46 -26.84 9.63 31.71
C VAL A 46 -26.09 10.90 31.31
N VAL A 47 -26.27 11.31 30.05
CA VAL A 47 -25.65 12.43 29.31
C VAL A 47 -24.47 12.05 28.41
N LEU A 48 -24.80 11.28 27.36
CA LEU A 48 -24.33 11.53 25.98
C LEU A 48 -25.44 11.06 24.99
N ALA A 49 -26.68 11.41 25.32
CA ALA A 49 -27.83 11.37 24.41
C ALA A 49 -28.10 12.80 23.88
N GLY A 50 -27.04 13.47 23.45
CA GLY A 50 -27.05 14.90 23.09
C GLY A 50 -26.06 15.26 21.98
N LEU A 51 -25.77 14.33 21.07
CA LEU A 51 -25.19 14.62 19.76
C LEU A 51 -26.07 14.01 18.65
N GLY A 52 -27.38 14.04 18.86
CA GLY A 52 -28.37 14.00 17.79
C GLY A 52 -28.85 15.42 17.51
N GLY A 53 -28.41 16.00 16.39
CA GLY A 53 -29.14 17.03 15.65
C GLY A 53 -28.92 18.51 16.04
N VAL A 54 -27.98 19.16 15.36
CA VAL A 54 -28.28 20.39 14.60
C VAL A 54 -27.68 20.23 13.21
N ALA A 55 -28.50 19.69 12.32
CA ALA A 55 -28.43 19.98 10.91
C ALA A 55 -28.96 21.41 10.72
N ALA A 56 -28.05 22.37 10.53
CA ALA A 56 -28.29 23.69 9.93
C ALA A 56 -26.94 24.40 9.73
N GLY A 57 -26.14 23.90 8.78
CA GLY A 57 -25.02 24.65 8.19
C GLY A 57 -25.48 25.25 6.86
N PRO A 58 -25.13 26.49 6.54
CA PRO A 58 -25.74 27.23 5.43
C PRO A 58 -25.46 26.53 4.10
N VAL A 59 -26.51 26.41 3.29
CA VAL A 59 -26.44 26.16 1.85
C VAL A 59 -25.66 27.32 1.23
N LEU A 60 -24.35 27.16 1.14
CA LEU A 60 -23.53 27.74 0.10
C LEU A 60 -23.11 26.55 -0.76
N ALA A 61 -23.96 26.23 -1.73
CA ALA A 61 -23.55 25.44 -2.86
C ALA A 61 -22.49 26.25 -3.62
N PRO A 62 -21.23 25.78 -3.74
CA PRO A 62 -20.51 26.10 -4.95
C PRO A 62 -21.27 25.44 -6.11
N ASP A 63 -21.44 26.20 -7.18
CA ASP A 63 -22.08 25.77 -8.41
C ASP A 63 -21.54 24.40 -8.88
N GLY A 64 -22.44 23.62 -9.48
CA GLY A 64 -22.32 22.18 -9.63
C GLY A 64 -21.10 21.71 -10.39
N VAL A 65 -20.52 20.61 -9.90
CA VAL A 65 -19.76 19.70 -10.75
C VAL A 65 -20.79 18.88 -11.51
N ASP A 66 -20.92 19.17 -12.81
CA ASP A 66 -21.67 18.35 -13.76
C ASP A 66 -21.14 16.92 -13.70
N VAL A 67 -21.91 16.01 -13.11
CA VAL A 67 -21.71 14.56 -13.26
C VAL A 67 -22.36 14.14 -14.57
N ALA A 68 -21.67 14.39 -15.67
CA ALA A 68 -21.83 13.65 -16.91
C ALA A 68 -20.67 13.97 -17.88
N SER A 69 -19.73 13.03 -18.03
CA SER A 69 -19.09 12.86 -19.32
C SER A 69 -18.58 11.43 -19.47
N THR A 70 -19.19 10.72 -20.42
CA THR A 70 -18.74 9.44 -20.98
C THR A 70 -17.63 9.62 -22.01
N ALA A 71 -16.92 10.75 -22.01
CA ALA A 71 -15.65 10.87 -22.72
C ALA A 71 -14.57 10.24 -21.85
N ALA A 72 -13.60 9.55 -22.47
CA ALA A 72 -12.39 9.15 -21.76
C ALA A 72 -11.78 10.42 -21.14
N THR A 73 -11.94 10.58 -19.82
CA THR A 73 -11.41 11.74 -19.12
C THR A 73 -9.91 11.63 -19.16
N GLU A 74 -9.27 12.56 -19.86
CA GLU A 74 -7.83 12.69 -19.91
C GLU A 74 -7.25 12.74 -18.49
N LEU A 75 -6.29 11.85 -18.20
CA LEU A 75 -5.59 11.84 -16.91
C LEU A 75 -4.91 13.18 -16.69
N ARG A 76 -4.95 13.67 -15.44
CA ARG A 76 -4.25 14.87 -14.99
C ARG A 76 -3.34 14.51 -13.83
N LEU A 77 -2.11 15.01 -13.88
CA LEU A 77 -1.12 14.82 -12.82
C LEU A 77 -1.27 15.94 -11.79
N PRO A 78 -1.65 15.66 -10.54
CA PRO A 78 -1.60 16.66 -9.48
C PRO A 78 -0.14 16.99 -9.11
N ASP A 79 0.11 18.24 -8.76
CA ASP A 79 1.39 18.72 -8.24
C ASP A 79 1.66 18.27 -6.79
N VAL A 80 0.65 17.77 -6.08
CA VAL A 80 0.78 17.19 -4.74
C VAL A 80 -0.01 15.89 -4.61
N PHE A 81 0.68 14.82 -4.23
CA PHE A 81 0.10 13.55 -3.79
C PHE A 81 0.00 13.55 -2.27
N ARG A 82 -1.21 13.57 -1.73
CA ARG A 82 -1.41 13.69 -0.30
C ARG A 82 -2.11 12.46 0.27
N GLN A 83 -1.44 11.78 1.18
CA GLN A 83 -2.08 10.74 1.96
C GLN A 83 -3.23 11.35 2.79
N PRO A 84 -4.47 10.83 2.68
CA PRO A 84 -5.59 11.30 3.49
C PRO A 84 -5.31 11.11 4.99
N GLY A 85 -5.76 12.05 5.81
CA GLY A 85 -5.75 11.88 7.27
C GLY A 85 -6.68 10.75 7.69
N GLU A 86 -6.38 10.09 8.82
CA GLU A 86 -7.04 8.84 9.25
C GLU A 86 -8.58 8.92 9.36
N TRP A 87 -9.12 10.13 9.56
CA TRP A 87 -10.56 10.41 9.67
C TRP A 87 -11.23 10.94 8.41
N GLU A 88 -10.47 11.14 7.35
CA GLU A 88 -11.06 11.57 6.09
C GLU A 88 -11.98 10.49 5.53
N PRO A 89 -13.06 10.91 4.85
CA PRO A 89 -13.97 9.97 4.23
C PRO A 89 -13.29 9.24 3.05
N ALA A 90 -13.87 8.11 2.68
CA ALA A 90 -13.62 7.53 1.36
C ALA A 90 -14.32 8.36 0.28
N PHE A 91 -14.05 8.05 -0.99
CA PHE A 91 -14.83 8.59 -2.09
C PHE A 91 -16.32 8.23 -1.97
N ASP A 92 -17.20 9.17 -2.27
CA ASP A 92 -18.66 8.94 -2.32
C ASP A 92 -19.04 8.40 -3.71
N GLY A 93 -18.72 7.12 -3.93
CA GLY A 93 -18.92 6.43 -5.21
C GLY A 93 -17.64 6.26 -6.03
N PRO A 94 -17.77 5.87 -7.32
CA PRO A 94 -16.63 5.64 -8.20
C PRO A 94 -15.81 6.94 -8.40
N PRO A 95 -14.49 6.94 -8.10
CA PRO A 95 -13.67 8.16 -8.12
C PRO A 95 -13.31 8.66 -9.53
N GLY A 96 -13.72 7.95 -10.58
CA GLY A 96 -13.16 8.09 -11.91
C GLY A 96 -11.74 7.49 -11.99
N PRO A 97 -11.03 7.68 -13.10
CA PRO A 97 -9.66 7.21 -13.23
C PRO A 97 -8.77 7.70 -12.08
N LEU A 98 -7.94 6.82 -11.53
CA LEU A 98 -6.97 7.15 -10.49
C LEU A 98 -5.58 7.26 -11.10
N VAL A 99 -4.79 8.23 -10.64
CA VAL A 99 -3.38 8.36 -11.05
C VAL A 99 -2.42 7.63 -10.14
N ALA A 100 -2.81 7.40 -8.89
CA ALA A 100 -2.00 6.73 -7.90
C ALA A 100 -2.88 6.04 -6.86
N VAL A 101 -2.37 4.95 -6.29
CA VAL A 101 -2.94 4.22 -5.15
C VAL A 101 -1.82 3.89 -4.17
N GLY A 102 -2.08 4.13 -2.88
CA GLY A 102 -1.12 3.87 -1.82
C GLY A 102 -1.76 3.29 -0.56
N PRO A 103 -0.94 2.75 0.35
CA PRO A 103 -1.39 2.20 1.60
C PRO A 103 -1.52 3.33 2.62
N GLY A 104 -2.48 3.19 3.52
CA GLY A 104 -2.70 4.14 4.60
C GLY A 104 -3.41 3.51 5.78
N VAL A 105 -3.63 4.32 6.81
CA VAL A 105 -4.38 3.93 7.99
C VAL A 105 -5.65 4.76 8.03
N ARG A 106 -6.79 4.09 8.10
CA ARG A 106 -8.11 4.70 8.22
C ARG A 106 -8.72 4.31 9.56
N GLY A 107 -9.50 5.20 10.15
CA GLY A 107 -10.17 4.98 11.43
C GLY A 107 -9.63 5.87 12.53
N GLY A 108 -10.27 5.82 13.71
CA GLY A 108 -9.85 6.66 14.84
C GLY A 108 -8.97 5.95 15.84
N LEU A 109 -8.57 6.70 16.88
CA LEU A 109 -7.76 6.29 18.03
C LEU A 109 -7.99 4.88 18.59
N LEU A 110 -9.20 4.33 18.49
CA LEU A 110 -9.56 3.04 19.10
C LEU A 110 -9.65 1.88 18.11
N ASN A 111 -9.69 2.15 16.81
CA ASN A 111 -9.82 1.11 15.78
C ASN A 111 -9.18 1.57 14.46
N PRO A 112 -7.86 1.82 14.44
CA PRO A 112 -7.14 2.03 13.19
C PRO A 112 -7.16 0.72 12.40
N ARG A 113 -7.36 0.83 11.08
CA ARG A 113 -7.27 -0.29 10.15
C ARG A 113 -6.46 0.13 8.94
N ASN A 114 -5.72 -0.80 8.37
CA ASN A 114 -5.09 -0.57 7.08
C ASN A 114 -6.18 -0.34 6.02
N ALA A 115 -5.92 0.58 5.11
CA ALA A 115 -6.81 0.89 4.00
C ALA A 115 -6.00 1.34 2.78
N TRP A 116 -6.56 1.14 1.60
CA TRP A 116 -6.04 1.73 0.38
C TRP A 116 -6.62 3.14 0.21
N TRP A 117 -5.81 4.07 -0.26
CA TRP A 117 -6.23 5.39 -0.69
C TRP A 117 -5.78 5.62 -2.12
N GLY A 118 -6.47 6.52 -2.83
CA GLY A 118 -6.17 6.84 -4.20
C GLY A 118 -6.27 8.33 -4.49
N VAL A 119 -5.68 8.74 -5.60
CA VAL A 119 -5.71 10.10 -6.11
C VAL A 119 -6.46 10.13 -7.44
N SER A 120 -7.56 10.89 -7.51
CA SER A 120 -8.33 11.00 -8.75
C SER A 120 -7.52 11.73 -9.82
N GLY A 121 -7.39 11.11 -10.99
CA GLY A 121 -6.79 11.72 -12.17
C GLY A 121 -7.67 12.79 -12.82
N THR A 122 -8.87 13.02 -12.30
CA THR A 122 -9.80 14.02 -12.84
C THR A 122 -9.88 15.27 -11.99
N THR A 123 -9.91 15.10 -10.66
CA THR A 123 -10.06 16.19 -9.69
C THR A 123 -8.79 16.47 -8.89
N GLY A 124 -7.79 15.57 -8.92
CA GLY A 124 -6.62 15.62 -8.04
C GLY A 124 -6.93 15.26 -6.57
N GLU A 125 -8.18 14.98 -6.23
CA GLU A 125 -8.56 14.68 -4.84
C GLU A 125 -7.95 13.36 -4.37
N SER A 126 -7.37 13.38 -3.17
CA SER A 126 -6.90 12.19 -2.47
C SER A 126 -7.89 11.76 -1.38
N ARG A 127 -8.40 10.53 -1.44
CA ARG A 127 -9.34 9.94 -0.47
C ARG A 127 -9.11 8.45 -0.31
N PHE A 128 -9.67 7.85 0.75
CA PHE A 128 -9.67 6.40 0.90
C PHE A 128 -10.55 5.72 -0.15
N LEU A 129 -10.17 4.49 -0.51
CA LEU A 129 -10.91 3.62 -1.42
C LEU A 129 -11.73 2.62 -0.60
N ASP A 130 -12.98 2.43 -0.98
CA ASP A 130 -13.82 1.36 -0.47
C ASP A 130 -13.70 0.15 -1.42
N LEU A 131 -12.68 -0.69 -1.19
CA LEU A 131 -12.41 -1.90 -1.97
C LEU A 131 -13.05 -3.13 -1.30
N PRO A 132 -14.08 -3.75 -1.89
CA PRO A 132 -14.76 -4.89 -1.29
C PRO A 132 -13.82 -6.08 -1.10
N ASP A 133 -13.71 -6.55 0.13
CA ASP A 133 -12.91 -7.71 0.55
C ASP A 133 -11.41 -7.58 0.21
N ALA A 134 -10.88 -6.36 0.06
CA ALA A 134 -9.48 -6.20 -0.29
C ALA A 134 -8.53 -6.71 0.81
N VAL A 135 -7.51 -7.44 0.39
CA VAL A 135 -6.33 -7.67 1.22
C VAL A 135 -5.59 -6.34 1.37
N VAL A 136 -5.19 -5.99 2.59
CA VAL A 136 -4.41 -4.77 2.86
C VAL A 136 -3.18 -5.14 3.68
N GLY A 137 -2.02 -5.17 3.03
CA GLY A 137 -0.74 -5.55 3.63
C GLY A 137 0.41 -5.38 2.64
N SER A 138 1.65 -5.47 3.12
CA SER A 138 2.89 -5.13 2.40
C SER A 138 3.27 -6.04 1.23
N GLU A 139 2.49 -7.08 0.95
CA GLU A 139 2.74 -8.03 -0.15
C GLU A 139 1.53 -8.13 -1.11
N ALA A 140 0.53 -7.27 -0.92
CA ALA A 140 -0.75 -7.30 -1.61
C ALA A 140 -1.02 -5.99 -2.37
N ASP A 141 0.03 -5.41 -2.95
CA ASP A 141 -0.05 -4.13 -3.62
C ASP A 141 -1.02 -4.19 -4.81
N PRO A 142 -1.96 -3.23 -4.92
CA PRO A 142 -2.86 -3.14 -6.05
C PRO A 142 -2.13 -2.60 -7.28
N ALA A 143 -2.68 -2.82 -8.47
CA ALA A 143 -2.12 -2.31 -9.71
C ALA A 143 -3.15 -1.50 -10.51
N LEU A 144 -2.76 -0.31 -10.94
CA LEU A 144 -3.55 0.55 -11.84
C LEU A 144 -3.23 0.26 -13.31
N SER A 145 -4.27 0.27 -14.16
CA SER A 145 -4.10 0.28 -15.61
C SER A 145 -3.40 1.56 -16.07
N GLU A 146 -2.87 1.55 -17.31
CA GLU A 146 -2.15 2.69 -17.89
C GLU A 146 -2.96 3.99 -17.86
N ASP A 147 -4.26 3.90 -18.11
CA ASP A 147 -5.21 5.01 -18.09
C ASP A 147 -5.84 5.25 -16.71
N GLY A 148 -5.44 4.49 -15.69
CA GLY A 148 -5.95 4.61 -14.33
C GLY A 148 -7.42 4.21 -14.15
N ARG A 149 -8.08 3.67 -15.18
CA ARG A 149 -9.51 3.30 -15.13
C ARG A 149 -9.75 2.02 -14.34
N LEU A 150 -8.86 1.04 -14.45
CA LEU A 150 -9.00 -0.26 -13.82
C LEU A 150 -8.03 -0.39 -12.65
N LEU A 151 -8.52 -0.89 -11.53
CA LEU A 151 -7.73 -1.22 -10.35
C LEU A 151 -7.82 -2.72 -10.09
N ALA A 152 -6.69 -3.42 -10.25
CA ALA A 152 -6.55 -4.80 -9.84
C ALA A 152 -6.11 -4.87 -8.37
N TYR A 153 -6.72 -5.76 -7.59
CA TYR A 153 -6.35 -5.98 -6.19
C TYR A 153 -6.64 -7.42 -5.75
N TRP A 154 -5.90 -7.90 -4.76
CA TRP A 154 -6.14 -9.19 -4.12
C TRP A 154 -7.35 -9.11 -3.20
N TYR A 155 -8.22 -10.12 -3.21
CA TYR A 155 -9.38 -10.14 -2.34
C TYR A 155 -9.44 -11.40 -1.46
N THR A 156 -10.01 -11.23 -0.27
CA THR A 156 -10.21 -12.29 0.73
C THR A 156 -11.49 -13.07 0.48
N GLY A 157 -11.55 -14.31 0.96
CA GLY A 157 -12.75 -15.12 0.84
C GLY A 157 -12.66 -16.47 1.51
N ALA A 158 -13.63 -17.33 1.21
CA ALA A 158 -13.68 -18.67 1.78
C ALA A 158 -12.73 -19.62 1.03
N THR A 159 -11.98 -20.40 1.80
CA THR A 159 -11.16 -21.52 1.30
C THR A 159 -11.96 -22.83 1.30
N THR A 160 -11.55 -23.83 0.52
CA THR A 160 -12.24 -25.13 0.51
C THR A 160 -11.82 -26.07 1.65
N ASP A 161 -10.74 -25.75 2.36
CA ASP A 161 -10.20 -26.49 3.50
C ASP A 161 -9.65 -25.50 4.57
N GLU A 162 -8.97 -26.00 5.61
CA GLU A 162 -8.35 -25.19 6.67
C GLU A 162 -7.46 -24.08 6.06
N PRO A 163 -7.75 -22.79 6.24
CA PRO A 163 -6.95 -21.73 5.64
C PRO A 163 -5.57 -21.65 6.28
N ILE A 164 -4.60 -21.09 5.54
CA ILE A 164 -3.41 -20.55 6.19
C ILE A 164 -3.79 -19.24 6.90
N VAL A 165 -3.32 -19.07 8.14
CA VAL A 165 -3.57 -17.88 8.95
C VAL A 165 -2.30 -17.04 8.97
N GLN A 166 -2.35 -15.89 8.29
CA GLN A 166 -1.30 -14.87 8.28
C GLN A 166 -1.73 -13.68 9.14
N GLY A 167 -1.39 -13.74 10.44
CA GLY A 167 -1.85 -12.74 11.41
C GLY A 167 -3.37 -12.77 11.60
N ASP A 168 -4.00 -11.60 11.60
CA ASP A 168 -5.46 -11.44 11.77
C ASP A 168 -6.22 -11.30 10.43
N ALA A 169 -5.53 -11.43 9.29
CA ALA A 169 -6.14 -11.27 7.97
C ALA A 169 -6.78 -12.56 7.46
N ASP A 170 -7.95 -12.43 6.83
CA ASP A 170 -8.55 -13.51 6.06
C ASP A 170 -7.65 -13.86 4.85
N PRO A 171 -7.61 -15.13 4.41
CA PRO A 171 -6.76 -15.55 3.32
C PRO A 171 -7.18 -14.92 1.98
N ALA A 172 -6.21 -14.54 1.17
CA ALA A 172 -6.45 -14.18 -0.22
C ALA A 172 -6.96 -15.41 -1.01
N VAL A 173 -7.98 -15.25 -1.85
CA VAL A 173 -8.55 -16.36 -2.64
C VAL A 173 -8.59 -16.09 -4.14
N GLY A 174 -8.27 -14.87 -4.55
CA GLY A 174 -8.23 -14.51 -5.96
C GLY A 174 -7.89 -13.04 -6.20
N VAL A 175 -8.09 -12.64 -7.44
CA VAL A 175 -7.86 -11.27 -7.92
C VAL A 175 -9.19 -10.64 -8.32
N ALA A 176 -9.39 -9.39 -7.94
CA ALA A 176 -10.53 -8.57 -8.34
C ALA A 176 -10.04 -7.42 -9.23
N VAL A 177 -10.87 -7.02 -10.18
CA VAL A 177 -10.68 -5.82 -11.00
C VAL A 177 -11.89 -4.91 -10.78
N LEU A 178 -11.63 -3.72 -10.25
CA LEU A 178 -12.60 -2.65 -10.08
C LEU A 178 -12.48 -1.67 -11.26
N ASP A 179 -13.58 -1.44 -11.97
CA ASP A 179 -13.71 -0.32 -12.89
C ASP A 179 -14.06 0.94 -12.08
N LEU A 180 -13.12 1.87 -11.99
CA LEU A 180 -13.19 3.06 -11.14
C LEU A 180 -14.15 4.14 -11.66
N VAL A 181 -14.66 3.98 -12.89
CA VAL A 181 -15.65 4.87 -13.49
C VAL A 181 -17.06 4.38 -13.20
N THR A 182 -17.28 3.07 -13.26
CA THR A 182 -18.61 2.46 -13.13
C THR A 182 -18.86 1.88 -11.73
N GLY A 183 -17.81 1.62 -10.95
CA GLY A 183 -17.88 0.91 -9.68
C GLY A 183 -18.08 -0.60 -9.82
N ASN A 184 -18.06 -1.14 -11.04
CA ASN A 184 -18.25 -2.56 -11.28
C ASN A 184 -16.99 -3.34 -10.87
N VAL A 185 -17.21 -4.42 -10.11
CA VAL A 185 -16.13 -5.33 -9.69
C VAL A 185 -16.31 -6.67 -10.39
N GLN A 186 -15.25 -7.12 -11.07
CA GLN A 186 -15.14 -8.48 -11.57
C GLN A 186 -14.16 -9.25 -10.69
N ARG A 187 -14.36 -10.56 -10.55
CA ARG A 187 -13.51 -11.43 -9.72
C ARG A 187 -13.07 -12.66 -10.49
N TRP A 188 -11.80 -13.00 -10.34
CA TRP A 188 -11.26 -14.31 -10.67
C TRP A 188 -10.95 -15.07 -9.37
N ASP A 189 -11.89 -15.93 -9.00
CA ASP A 189 -11.72 -16.91 -7.93
C ASP A 189 -10.87 -18.09 -8.41
N THR A 190 -9.84 -18.44 -7.63
CA THR A 190 -8.93 -19.54 -7.96
C THR A 190 -9.39 -20.89 -7.40
N GLY A 191 -10.37 -20.91 -6.48
CA GLY A 191 -10.84 -22.13 -5.82
C GLY A 191 -9.80 -22.75 -4.89
N THR A 192 -8.96 -21.92 -4.27
CA THR A 192 -7.81 -22.37 -3.48
C THR A 192 -8.19 -23.14 -2.20
N PRO A 193 -7.53 -24.26 -1.87
CA PRO A 193 -7.82 -25.02 -0.65
C PRO A 193 -7.46 -24.31 0.65
N HIS A 194 -6.38 -23.53 0.65
CA HIS A 194 -5.79 -22.97 1.87
C HIS A 194 -5.52 -21.46 1.76
N GLY A 195 -5.82 -20.84 0.63
CA GLY A 195 -5.48 -19.45 0.34
C GLY A 195 -4.35 -19.33 -0.67
N LEU A 196 -4.15 -18.12 -1.17
CA LEU A 196 -3.11 -17.75 -2.10
C LEU A 196 -1.98 -17.02 -1.39
N MET A 197 -0.73 -17.41 -1.70
CA MET A 197 0.40 -16.51 -1.57
C MET A 197 0.30 -15.45 -2.68
N THR A 198 0.17 -14.19 -2.30
CA THR A 198 0.21 -13.05 -3.21
C THR A 198 1.66 -12.71 -3.55
N SER A 199 1.96 -12.44 -4.81
CA SER A 199 3.32 -12.01 -5.20
C SER A 199 3.30 -10.73 -6.02
N GLY A 200 2.37 -10.55 -6.94
CA GLY A 200 2.17 -9.22 -7.51
C GLY A 200 1.23 -9.18 -8.70
N LEU A 201 0.86 -7.95 -9.04
CA LEU A 201 -0.10 -7.57 -10.07
C LEU A 201 0.57 -6.55 -10.99
N VAL A 202 0.39 -6.66 -12.31
CA VAL A 202 0.86 -5.64 -13.25
C VAL A 202 -0.02 -5.63 -14.50
N TRP A 203 -0.27 -4.45 -15.06
CA TRP A 203 -1.01 -4.31 -16.32
C TRP A 203 -0.06 -4.25 -17.51
N ALA A 204 -0.37 -5.03 -18.56
CA ALA A 204 0.29 -4.96 -19.85
C ALA A 204 -0.74 -4.52 -20.90
N GLY A 205 -0.92 -3.20 -21.04
CA GLY A 205 -2.08 -2.63 -21.72
C GLY A 205 -3.36 -2.99 -20.95
N ASP A 206 -4.33 -3.59 -21.63
CA ASP A 206 -5.63 -3.97 -21.04
C ASP A 206 -5.62 -5.38 -20.38
N VAL A 207 -4.48 -6.07 -20.39
CA VAL A 207 -4.34 -7.43 -19.83
C VAL A 207 -3.63 -7.36 -18.48
N LEU A 208 -4.29 -7.83 -17.44
CA LEU A 208 -3.71 -8.00 -16.12
C LEU A 208 -2.84 -9.26 -16.08
N TRP A 209 -1.57 -9.10 -15.76
CA TRP A 209 -0.68 -10.17 -15.36
C TRP A 209 -0.61 -10.24 -13.85
N TRP A 210 -0.57 -11.46 -13.31
CA TRP A 210 -0.36 -11.63 -11.89
C TRP A 210 0.39 -12.92 -11.57
N VAL A 211 1.09 -12.89 -10.44
CA VAL A 211 1.77 -14.05 -9.87
C VAL A 211 1.19 -14.31 -8.49
N GLY A 212 0.71 -15.54 -8.31
CA GLY A 212 0.19 -16.05 -7.06
C GLY A 212 0.23 -17.57 -7.05
N GLY A 213 0.05 -18.18 -5.88
CA GLY A 213 0.12 -19.63 -5.79
C GLY A 213 -0.59 -20.18 -4.58
N ASP A 214 -1.21 -21.34 -4.74
CA ASP A 214 -1.87 -22.04 -3.65
C ASP A 214 -0.87 -22.45 -2.58
N PHE A 215 -1.23 -22.20 -1.32
CA PHE A 215 -0.56 -22.85 -0.19
C PHE A 215 -0.80 -24.36 -0.23
N ALA A 216 0.25 -25.14 -0.02
CA ALA A 216 0.14 -26.61 -0.04
C ALA A 216 -0.53 -27.21 1.21
N ALA A 217 -0.64 -26.44 2.30
CA ALA A 217 -1.30 -26.85 3.54
C ALA A 217 -1.79 -25.63 4.33
N GLY A 218 -2.90 -25.79 5.06
CA GLY A 218 -3.40 -24.82 6.04
C GLY A 218 -2.68 -24.86 7.38
N GLY A 219 -3.06 -23.96 8.29
CA GLY A 219 -2.51 -23.82 9.65
C GLY A 219 -1.92 -22.43 9.91
N THR A 220 -1.12 -22.28 10.98
CA THR A 220 -0.40 -21.03 11.24
C THR A 220 0.91 -20.97 10.45
N ASP A 221 1.32 -19.76 10.08
CA ASP A 221 2.57 -19.51 9.33
C ASP A 221 3.81 -20.11 10.05
N GLU A 222 3.84 -20.05 11.38
CA GLU A 222 4.93 -20.57 12.23
C GLU A 222 5.01 -22.11 12.25
N GLU A 223 3.89 -22.83 12.13
CA GLU A 223 3.85 -24.28 12.36
C GLU A 223 4.31 -25.12 11.16
N ARG A 224 4.28 -24.58 9.93
CA ARG A 224 4.40 -25.39 8.70
C ARG A 224 5.35 -24.84 7.64
N GLY A 225 6.28 -23.98 8.02
CA GLY A 225 7.28 -23.41 7.10
C GLY A 225 6.74 -22.25 6.24
N GLY A 226 5.56 -21.74 6.58
CA GLY A 226 4.96 -20.53 6.04
C GLY A 226 4.93 -20.42 4.51
N MET A 227 5.30 -19.23 4.01
CA MET A 227 5.38 -18.84 2.61
C MET A 227 6.08 -19.85 1.68
N SER A 228 7.02 -20.66 2.20
CA SER A 228 7.80 -21.61 1.39
C SER A 228 7.01 -22.80 0.85
N SER A 229 5.77 -23.00 1.30
CA SER A 229 4.90 -24.09 0.86
C SER A 229 4.11 -23.77 -0.42
N ALA A 230 4.06 -22.50 -0.84
CA ALA A 230 3.25 -22.07 -1.98
C ALA A 230 3.88 -22.43 -3.33
N ARG A 231 3.05 -22.77 -4.30
CA ARG A 231 3.48 -23.03 -5.69
C ARG A 231 3.03 -21.89 -6.60
N LEU A 232 3.90 -20.90 -6.77
CA LEU A 232 3.63 -19.73 -7.60
C LEU A 232 3.45 -20.12 -9.07
N SER A 233 2.40 -19.57 -9.67
CA SER A 233 2.07 -19.65 -11.09
C SER A 233 1.86 -18.23 -11.64
N VAL A 234 2.10 -18.08 -12.94
CA VAL A 234 1.85 -16.82 -13.65
C VAL A 234 0.49 -16.92 -14.33
N HIS A 235 -0.30 -15.86 -14.26
CA HIS A 235 -1.64 -15.81 -14.83
C HIS A 235 -1.83 -14.52 -15.64
N THR A 236 -2.71 -14.58 -16.63
CA THR A 236 -3.15 -13.44 -17.43
C THR A 236 -4.66 -13.37 -17.45
N TRP A 237 -5.22 -12.17 -17.34
CA TRP A 237 -6.65 -11.91 -17.39
C TRP A 237 -6.94 -10.66 -18.23
N ASP A 238 -7.76 -10.80 -19.26
CA ASP A 238 -8.42 -9.68 -19.93
C ASP A 238 -9.84 -9.52 -19.33
N PRO A 239 -10.11 -8.46 -18.54
CA PRO A 239 -11.42 -8.26 -17.92
C PRO A 239 -12.52 -7.85 -18.91
N THR A 240 -12.17 -7.43 -20.13
CA THR A 240 -13.14 -7.04 -21.15
C THR A 240 -13.72 -8.25 -21.86
N SER A 241 -12.86 -9.20 -22.24
CA SER A 241 -13.27 -10.46 -22.87
C SER A 241 -13.52 -11.61 -21.87
N ASP A 242 -13.15 -11.40 -20.60
CA ASP A 242 -13.08 -12.41 -19.54
C ASP A 242 -12.18 -13.62 -19.89
N ASP A 243 -11.18 -13.41 -20.75
CA ASP A 243 -10.19 -14.44 -21.09
C ASP A 243 -9.16 -14.59 -19.96
N ARG A 244 -9.12 -15.78 -19.36
CA ARG A 244 -8.33 -16.11 -18.17
C ARG A 244 -7.42 -17.28 -18.50
N ARG A 245 -6.11 -17.11 -18.30
CA ARG A 245 -5.12 -18.15 -18.64
C ARG A 245 -4.04 -18.28 -17.59
N THR A 246 -3.64 -19.51 -17.32
CA THR A 246 -2.41 -19.82 -16.57
C THR A 246 -1.27 -19.99 -17.57
N ARG A 247 -0.13 -19.36 -17.29
CA ARG A 247 1.06 -19.33 -18.14
C ARG A 247 2.14 -20.26 -17.60
N GLU A 248 2.25 -21.44 -18.19
CA GLU A 248 3.31 -22.38 -17.86
C GLU A 248 4.66 -21.95 -18.45
N GLY A 249 5.74 -22.19 -17.71
CA GLY A 249 7.11 -21.97 -18.19
C GLY A 249 7.57 -20.51 -18.29
N VAL A 250 6.73 -19.54 -17.90
CA VAL A 250 7.09 -18.12 -17.89
C VAL A 250 7.79 -17.78 -16.57
N GLY A 251 9.10 -17.59 -16.61
CA GLY A 251 9.91 -17.27 -15.43
C GLY A 251 10.02 -15.77 -15.17
N VAL A 252 8.95 -15.15 -14.66
CA VAL A 252 8.89 -13.72 -14.31
C VAL A 252 8.58 -13.51 -12.82
N SER A 253 8.93 -12.34 -12.31
CA SER A 253 8.53 -11.79 -11.01
C SER A 253 7.73 -10.51 -11.25
N MET A 254 6.64 -10.30 -10.51
CA MET A 254 5.89 -9.03 -10.56
C MET A 254 6.39 -8.02 -9.54
N HIS A 255 7.21 -8.45 -8.57
CA HIS A 255 7.94 -7.52 -7.72
C HIS A 255 8.92 -6.70 -8.56
N ALA A 256 9.04 -5.41 -8.25
CA ALA A 256 9.88 -4.47 -8.98
C ALA A 256 9.52 -4.38 -10.48
N SER A 257 8.23 -4.52 -10.81
CA SER A 257 7.74 -4.20 -12.14
C SER A 257 7.85 -2.70 -12.40
N GLY A 258 7.96 -2.33 -13.68
CA GLY A 258 7.90 -0.94 -14.08
C GLY A 258 7.19 -0.76 -15.42
N SER A 259 7.27 0.45 -15.97
CA SER A 259 6.39 0.91 -17.05
C SER A 259 7.00 0.72 -18.43
N ALA A 260 6.14 0.43 -19.41
CA ALA A 260 6.46 0.52 -20.83
C ALA A 260 5.23 1.02 -21.61
N PRO A 261 5.39 1.60 -22.80
CA PRO A 261 4.26 2.07 -23.60
C PRO A 261 3.38 0.87 -24.01
N GLY A 262 2.09 0.89 -23.62
CA GLY A 262 1.16 -0.20 -23.90
C GLY A 262 1.52 -1.54 -23.23
N GLY A 263 2.35 -1.52 -22.18
CA GLY A 263 2.92 -2.73 -21.61
C GLY A 263 3.54 -2.53 -20.22
N ALA A 264 4.26 -3.54 -19.77
CA ALA A 264 5.01 -3.50 -18.52
C ALA A 264 6.38 -4.15 -18.66
N LEU A 265 7.33 -3.69 -17.86
CA LEU A 265 8.61 -4.34 -17.66
C LEU A 265 8.59 -5.14 -16.37
N VAL A 266 9.01 -6.40 -16.43
CA VAL A 266 9.08 -7.27 -15.25
C VAL A 266 10.43 -8.00 -15.19
N PRO A 267 11.00 -8.22 -13.99
CA PRO A 267 12.20 -9.03 -13.86
C PRO A 267 11.98 -10.49 -14.28
N GLY A 268 12.89 -11.01 -15.11
CA GLY A 268 13.02 -12.42 -15.41
C GLY A 268 13.90 -13.14 -14.39
N ARG A 269 13.67 -14.44 -14.19
CA ARG A 269 14.48 -15.28 -13.29
C ARG A 269 15.95 -15.43 -13.71
N ASP A 270 16.26 -15.09 -14.95
CA ASP A 270 17.58 -15.16 -15.57
C ASP A 270 18.35 -13.83 -15.53
N GLY A 271 17.88 -12.85 -14.74
CA GLY A 271 18.49 -11.53 -14.63
C GLY A 271 18.18 -10.58 -15.80
N SER A 272 17.36 -11.00 -16.77
CA SER A 272 16.86 -10.13 -17.84
C SER A 272 15.60 -9.38 -17.42
N LEU A 273 15.24 -8.31 -18.12
CA LEU A 273 13.88 -7.77 -18.07
C LEU A 273 13.03 -8.41 -19.16
N ARG A 274 11.72 -8.55 -18.90
CA ARG A 274 10.72 -9.01 -19.86
C ARG A 274 9.75 -7.88 -20.13
N LEU A 275 9.57 -7.56 -21.41
CA LEU A 275 8.52 -6.65 -21.85
C LEU A 275 7.25 -7.47 -22.09
N LEU A 276 6.23 -7.18 -21.29
CA LEU A 276 4.90 -7.75 -21.42
C LEU A 276 4.04 -6.81 -22.26
N VAL A 277 3.35 -7.34 -23.27
CA VAL A 277 2.39 -6.60 -24.10
C VAL A 277 1.19 -7.48 -24.33
N GLY A 278 0.00 -7.01 -23.91
CA GLY A 278 -1.19 -7.84 -23.90
C GLY A 278 -0.94 -9.11 -23.09
N ASP A 279 -1.17 -10.27 -23.70
CA ASP A 279 -1.04 -11.57 -23.05
C ASP A 279 0.26 -12.31 -23.43
N GLU A 280 1.24 -11.60 -24.02
CA GLU A 280 2.51 -12.17 -24.48
C GLU A 280 3.74 -11.55 -23.81
N VAL A 281 4.83 -12.33 -23.75
CA VAL A 281 6.17 -11.82 -23.49
C VAL A 281 6.76 -11.38 -24.82
N ALA A 282 6.56 -10.11 -25.17
CA ALA A 282 6.94 -9.55 -26.46
C ALA A 282 8.46 -9.51 -26.68
N ARG A 283 9.23 -9.24 -25.62
CA ARG A 283 10.68 -9.09 -25.72
C ARG A 283 11.39 -9.47 -24.42
N ARG A 284 12.60 -10.01 -24.58
CA ARG A 284 13.58 -10.15 -23.51
C ARG A 284 14.63 -9.05 -23.68
N ILE A 285 14.90 -8.32 -22.61
CA ILE A 285 15.91 -7.27 -22.56
C ILE A 285 17.06 -7.75 -21.69
N SER A 286 18.23 -7.93 -22.30
CA SER A 286 19.41 -8.45 -21.62
C SER A 286 20.42 -7.33 -21.38
N PHE A 287 20.97 -7.27 -20.18
CA PHE A 287 22.01 -6.30 -19.85
C PHE A 287 23.37 -6.81 -20.34
N ASP A 288 24.13 -5.96 -21.03
CA ASP A 288 25.52 -6.24 -21.45
C ASP A 288 26.55 -6.09 -20.30
N GLN A 289 26.05 -6.11 -19.06
CA GLN A 289 26.80 -5.90 -17.83
C GLN A 289 26.12 -6.70 -16.72
N ASP A 290 26.91 -7.19 -15.76
CA ASP A 290 26.45 -7.92 -14.59
C ASP A 290 25.72 -6.97 -13.62
N LEU A 291 24.57 -6.44 -14.05
CA LEU A 291 23.68 -5.65 -13.21
C LEU A 291 22.56 -6.56 -12.72
N LEU A 292 22.50 -6.75 -11.41
CA LEU A 292 21.37 -7.39 -10.78
C LEU A 292 20.31 -6.32 -10.50
N PHE A 293 19.44 -6.08 -11.48
CA PHE A 293 18.24 -5.23 -11.37
C PHE A 293 17.15 -5.78 -10.42
N GLN A 294 17.52 -6.71 -9.54
CA GLN A 294 16.56 -7.54 -8.85
C GLN A 294 16.19 -6.89 -7.52
N GLN A 295 14.92 -6.51 -7.42
CA GLN A 295 14.13 -6.24 -6.20
C GLN A 295 13.95 -4.78 -5.73
N SER A 296 14.81 -3.82 -6.11
CA SER A 296 14.72 -2.44 -5.58
C SER A 296 14.67 -1.34 -6.65
N THR A 297 14.28 -1.69 -7.88
CA THR A 297 14.28 -0.74 -9.02
C THR A 297 12.98 -0.83 -9.79
N THR A 298 12.41 0.31 -10.16
CA THR A 298 11.27 0.40 -11.08
C THR A 298 11.79 0.75 -12.48
N PRO A 299 11.99 -0.23 -13.39
CA PRO A 299 12.52 0.07 -14.71
C PRO A 299 11.47 0.76 -15.60
N ALA A 300 11.86 1.74 -16.39
CA ALA A 300 10.93 2.43 -17.30
C ALA A 300 11.46 2.41 -18.74
N LEU A 301 10.64 1.92 -19.68
CA LEU A 301 10.92 1.98 -21.12
C LEU A 301 10.22 3.17 -21.75
N SER A 302 10.93 3.97 -22.54
CA SER A 302 10.35 5.06 -23.32
C SER A 302 9.76 4.54 -24.64
N GLN A 303 8.93 5.35 -25.30
CA GLN A 303 8.46 5.08 -26.67
C GLN A 303 9.59 5.01 -27.71
N SER A 304 10.72 5.66 -27.45
CA SER A 304 11.90 5.63 -28.31
C SER A 304 12.83 4.43 -28.03
N GLY A 305 12.51 3.58 -27.07
CA GLY A 305 13.33 2.42 -26.71
C GLY A 305 14.47 2.73 -25.72
N LEU A 306 14.42 3.87 -25.03
CA LEU A 306 15.33 4.16 -23.92
C LEU A 306 14.84 3.46 -22.66
N LEU A 307 15.69 2.64 -22.07
CA LEU A 307 15.47 2.02 -20.77
C LEU A 307 16.14 2.89 -19.70
N ALA A 308 15.39 3.25 -18.67
CA ALA A 308 15.87 3.92 -17.47
C ALA A 308 15.67 3.02 -16.24
N GLY A 309 16.55 3.17 -15.25
CA GLY A 309 16.44 2.54 -13.94
C GLY A 309 17.52 3.07 -12.98
N VAL A 310 17.46 2.67 -11.71
CA VAL A 310 18.52 2.93 -10.75
C VAL A 310 19.37 1.67 -10.54
N LEU A 311 20.65 1.83 -10.21
CA LEU A 311 21.54 0.69 -9.96
C LEU A 311 21.79 0.48 -8.47
N HIS A 312 21.35 -0.65 -7.96
CA HIS A 312 21.79 -1.17 -6.65
C HIS A 312 23.08 -1.96 -6.85
N GLU A 313 24.17 -1.55 -6.18
CA GLU A 313 25.44 -2.28 -6.25
C GLU A 313 25.35 -3.66 -5.56
N ASP A 314 24.50 -3.77 -4.54
CA ASP A 314 24.20 -5.03 -3.84
C ASP A 314 22.67 -5.18 -3.66
N PRO A 315 21.97 -5.93 -4.52
CA PRO A 315 20.53 -6.15 -4.40
C PRO A 315 20.13 -6.93 -3.15
N SER A 316 21.08 -7.54 -2.43
CA SER A 316 20.80 -8.27 -1.19
C SER A 316 20.76 -7.37 0.04
N VAL A 317 21.17 -6.11 -0.11
CA VAL A 317 21.18 -5.11 0.96
C VAL A 317 20.13 -4.07 0.63
N TYR A 318 19.05 -4.07 1.40
CA TYR A 318 18.17 -2.91 1.46
C TYR A 318 18.96 -1.78 2.12
N ASP A 319 19.30 -0.74 1.35
CA ASP A 319 19.92 0.46 1.89
C ASP A 319 19.01 1.69 1.69
N ASP A 320 19.13 2.62 2.63
CA ASP A 320 18.37 3.87 2.62
C ASP A 320 19.19 4.97 1.92
N VAL A 321 19.79 4.70 0.76
CA VAL A 321 20.66 5.65 0.05
C VAL A 321 20.21 5.81 -1.40
N PRO A 322 20.19 7.04 -1.96
CA PRO A 322 19.87 7.21 -3.38
C PRO A 322 21.02 6.69 -4.26
N HIS A 323 20.66 6.09 -5.40
CA HIS A 323 21.55 5.40 -6.33
C HIS A 323 21.67 6.11 -7.68
N PRO A 324 22.75 5.88 -8.45
CA PRO A 324 22.89 6.44 -9.78
C PRO A 324 21.74 6.07 -10.72
N VAL A 325 21.18 7.09 -11.36
CA VAL A 325 20.21 6.90 -12.45
C VAL A 325 20.96 6.48 -13.70
N LEU A 326 20.56 5.38 -14.31
CA LEU A 326 21.16 4.85 -15.53
C LEU A 326 20.17 4.87 -16.69
N VAL A 327 20.66 5.14 -17.89
CA VAL A 327 19.88 5.11 -19.14
C VAL A 327 20.66 4.42 -20.25
N GLY A 328 19.96 3.69 -21.12
CA GLY A 328 20.54 3.10 -22.32
C GLY A 328 19.49 2.75 -23.36
N GLU A 329 19.90 2.70 -24.62
CA GLU A 329 19.02 2.32 -25.72
C GLU A 329 18.94 0.80 -25.84
N VAL A 330 17.72 0.27 -25.90
CA VAL A 330 17.47 -1.16 -26.12
C VAL A 330 17.61 -1.45 -27.60
N ASP A 331 18.57 -2.30 -27.94
CA ASP A 331 18.80 -2.73 -29.31
C ASP A 331 17.55 -3.46 -29.87
N ALA A 332 17.04 -2.95 -31.00
CA ALA A 332 15.78 -3.41 -31.56
C ALA A 332 15.83 -4.87 -32.05
N ASP A 333 16.99 -5.38 -32.44
CA ASP A 333 17.16 -6.71 -33.03
C ASP A 333 17.52 -7.77 -31.99
N THR A 334 18.39 -7.41 -31.04
CA THR A 334 18.95 -8.33 -30.04
C THR A 334 18.29 -8.21 -28.67
N GLY A 335 17.65 -7.08 -28.37
CA GLY A 335 17.17 -6.75 -27.03
C GLY A 335 18.29 -6.49 -26.02
N ALA A 336 19.55 -6.38 -26.46
CA ALA A 336 20.65 -6.03 -25.59
C ALA A 336 20.57 -4.55 -25.20
N VAL A 337 20.96 -4.21 -23.98
CA VAL A 337 21.06 -2.83 -23.52
C VAL A 337 22.33 -2.65 -22.70
N ARG A 338 23.01 -1.54 -22.95
CA ARG A 338 24.11 -1.06 -22.13
C ARG A 338 23.67 0.25 -21.49
N LEU A 339 23.53 0.24 -20.18
CA LEU A 339 23.14 1.42 -19.42
C LEU A 339 24.37 2.22 -19.02
N ALA A 340 24.26 3.54 -19.05
CA ALA A 340 25.27 4.49 -18.59
C ALA A 340 24.66 5.46 -17.57
N PRO A 341 25.44 5.95 -16.59
CA PRO A 341 24.98 6.95 -15.65
C PRO A 341 24.53 8.25 -16.34
N VAL A 342 23.46 8.83 -15.83
CA VAL A 342 22.95 10.15 -16.24
C VAL A 342 23.63 11.21 -15.38
N GLY A 343 24.82 11.65 -15.79
CA GLY A 343 25.62 12.61 -15.03
C GLY A 343 25.88 12.12 -13.59
N ASP A 344 25.69 13.01 -12.62
CA ASP A 344 25.79 12.74 -11.18
C ASP A 344 24.40 12.58 -10.52
N VAL A 345 23.36 12.28 -11.30
CA VAL A 345 21.99 12.19 -10.80
C VAL A 345 21.82 10.93 -9.95
N LEU A 346 21.36 11.13 -8.71
CA LEU A 346 21.03 10.08 -7.75
C LEU A 346 19.53 10.10 -7.45
N ALA A 347 18.91 8.93 -7.37
CA ALA A 347 17.50 8.74 -7.07
C ALA A 347 17.25 7.41 -6.36
N TRP A 348 16.08 7.26 -5.74
CA TRP A 348 15.71 5.99 -5.10
C TRP A 348 15.06 5.03 -6.08
N SER A 349 14.34 5.57 -7.06
CA SER A 349 13.59 4.86 -8.07
C SER A 349 13.37 5.71 -9.33
N VAL A 350 13.04 5.05 -10.44
CA VAL A 350 12.60 5.70 -11.67
C VAL A 350 11.09 5.53 -11.76
N LEU A 351 10.34 6.65 -11.74
CA LEU A 351 8.89 6.61 -11.72
C LEU A 351 8.30 6.33 -13.11
N GLY A 352 8.93 6.88 -14.16
CA GLY A 352 8.48 6.72 -15.54
C GLY A 352 9.08 7.77 -16.47
N TRP A 353 8.57 7.81 -17.71
CA TRP A 353 8.96 8.81 -18.69
C TRP A 353 7.91 9.91 -18.81
N ARG A 354 8.35 11.17 -18.79
CA ARG A 354 7.50 12.34 -19.08
C ARG A 354 7.54 12.73 -20.56
N GLY A 355 8.69 12.53 -21.19
CA GLY A 355 8.93 12.88 -22.57
C GLY A 355 9.97 11.98 -23.24
N PRO A 356 10.39 12.29 -24.47
CA PRO A 356 11.35 11.46 -25.22
C PRO A 356 12.74 11.36 -24.58
N THR A 357 13.11 12.33 -23.74
CA THR A 357 14.41 12.43 -23.06
C THR A 357 14.26 12.81 -21.59
N GLU A 358 13.03 12.92 -21.10
CA GLU A 358 12.74 13.38 -19.74
C GLU A 358 12.24 12.20 -18.92
N VAL A 359 13.06 11.79 -17.97
CA VAL A 359 12.73 10.72 -17.01
C VAL A 359 12.32 11.34 -15.69
N LEU A 360 11.33 10.74 -15.04
CA LEU A 360 10.94 11.08 -13.68
C LEU A 360 11.61 10.14 -12.70
N VAL A 361 12.18 10.74 -11.67
CA VAL A 361 12.83 10.03 -10.57
C VAL A 361 12.28 10.55 -9.26
N ASP A 362 12.27 9.72 -8.23
CA ASP A 362 12.02 10.21 -6.88
C ASP A 362 13.32 10.75 -6.25
N ALA A 363 13.17 11.78 -5.44
CA ALA A 363 14.27 12.38 -4.70
C ALA A 363 13.76 12.86 -3.34
N THR A 364 14.66 12.94 -2.36
CA THR A 364 14.34 13.54 -1.07
C THR A 364 14.70 15.02 -1.11
N ALA A 365 13.71 15.89 -1.02
CA ALA A 365 13.91 17.31 -0.78
C ALA A 365 13.81 17.61 0.72
N THR A 366 14.70 18.45 1.23
CA THR A 366 14.58 18.97 2.61
C THR A 366 14.11 20.42 2.54
N SER A 367 12.92 20.71 3.05
CA SER A 367 12.38 22.06 3.18
C SER A 367 11.91 22.27 4.61
N ASP A 368 12.27 23.41 5.22
CA ASP A 368 11.90 23.77 6.59
C ASP A 368 12.22 22.69 7.65
N GLY A 369 13.29 21.93 7.43
CA GLY A 369 13.72 20.84 8.32
C GLY A 369 12.87 19.56 8.23
N THR A 370 11.94 19.50 7.29
CA THR A 370 11.13 18.30 6.99
C THR A 370 11.64 17.68 5.69
N GLN A 371 12.00 16.40 5.74
CA GLN A 371 12.27 15.63 4.52
C GLN A 371 10.95 15.29 3.83
N ARG A 372 10.89 15.50 2.52
CA ARG A 372 9.77 15.15 1.66
C ARG A 372 10.29 14.40 0.45
N VAL A 373 9.52 13.45 -0.03
CA VAL A 373 9.78 12.84 -1.34
C VAL A 373 9.17 13.75 -2.40
N ILE A 374 9.90 13.96 -3.49
CA ILE A 374 9.45 14.70 -4.67
C ILE A 374 9.66 13.85 -5.91
N ALA A 375 8.78 13.99 -6.90
CA ALA A 375 9.03 13.54 -8.25
C ALA A 375 9.79 14.66 -8.99
N GLN A 376 10.94 14.34 -9.58
CA GLN A 376 11.83 15.29 -10.23
C GLN A 376 12.05 14.91 -11.69
N VAL A 377 12.03 15.91 -12.58
CA VAL A 377 12.30 15.73 -14.01
C VAL A 377 13.80 15.86 -14.26
N VAL A 378 14.35 14.87 -14.96
CA VAL A 378 15.76 14.81 -15.38
C VAL A 378 15.82 14.67 -16.90
N ASP A 379 16.55 15.56 -17.57
CA ASP A 379 16.90 15.37 -18.98
C ASP A 379 18.08 14.39 -19.07
N VAL A 380 17.85 13.22 -19.67
CA VAL A 380 18.82 12.14 -19.72
C VAL A 380 20.00 12.41 -20.65
N ARG A 381 19.92 13.42 -21.53
CA ARG A 381 21.00 13.79 -22.45
C ARG A 381 21.99 14.74 -21.82
N SER A 382 21.52 15.72 -21.06
CA SER A 382 22.40 16.67 -20.38
C SER A 382 22.75 16.24 -18.95
N GLY A 383 21.90 15.40 -18.33
CA GLY A 383 21.97 15.11 -16.90
C GLY A 383 21.46 16.25 -16.04
N ASP A 384 20.83 17.26 -16.63
CA ASP A 384 20.29 18.39 -15.90
C ASP A 384 18.96 18.04 -15.25
N VAL A 385 18.82 18.47 -13.99
CA VAL A 385 17.55 18.51 -13.29
C VAL A 385 16.74 19.70 -13.80
N VAL A 386 15.59 19.44 -14.42
CA VAL A 386 14.71 20.48 -14.95
C VAL A 386 13.91 21.15 -13.82
N GLY A 387 13.49 20.37 -12.81
CA GLY A 387 12.78 20.86 -11.63
C GLY A 387 11.90 19.80 -10.97
N PRO A 388 11.33 20.11 -9.78
CA PRO A 388 10.31 19.26 -9.18
C PRO A 388 9.03 19.31 -10.03
N LEU A 389 8.38 18.15 -10.19
CA LEU A 389 7.10 18.01 -10.87
C LEU A 389 5.95 17.84 -9.88
N ALA A 390 6.13 17.02 -8.85
CA ALA A 390 5.13 16.78 -7.82
C ALA A 390 5.76 16.50 -6.45
N GLU A 391 5.04 16.82 -5.38
CA GLU A 391 5.42 16.48 -4.00
C GLU A 391 4.60 15.30 -3.45
N PHE A 392 5.21 14.48 -2.59
CA PHE A 392 4.51 13.44 -1.84
C PHE A 392 4.42 13.83 -0.37
N HIS A 393 3.19 13.95 0.13
CA HIS A 393 2.87 14.29 1.51
C HIS A 393 2.32 13.05 2.22
N GLY A 394 3.17 12.39 3.00
CA GLY A 394 2.89 11.09 3.63
C GLY A 394 3.69 9.98 2.96
N ASN A 395 3.12 8.78 2.87
CA ASN A 395 3.72 7.67 2.14
C ASN A 395 3.65 7.91 0.63
N VAL A 396 4.69 7.51 -0.09
CA VAL A 396 4.67 7.44 -1.56
C VAL A 396 3.66 6.36 -1.96
N PRO A 397 2.77 6.60 -2.94
CA PRO A 397 1.90 5.56 -3.49
C PRO A 397 2.69 4.35 -4.02
N ASP A 398 2.16 3.15 -3.81
CA ASP A 398 2.78 1.90 -4.27
C ASP A 398 2.54 1.65 -5.77
N SER A 399 1.43 2.17 -6.30
CA SER A 399 1.05 2.01 -7.71
C SER A 399 0.69 3.35 -8.34
N PHE A 400 1.16 3.56 -9.56
CA PHE A 400 0.81 4.69 -10.42
C PHE A 400 0.21 4.18 -11.73
N ALA A 401 -0.75 4.92 -12.29
CA ALA A 401 -1.15 4.71 -13.68
C ALA A 401 0.05 5.07 -14.57
N SER A 402 0.55 4.15 -15.39
CA SER A 402 1.80 4.38 -16.15
C SER A 402 1.74 5.62 -17.06
N GLY A 403 0.55 5.97 -17.56
CA GLY A 403 0.32 7.16 -18.38
C GLY A 403 0.32 8.49 -17.63
N VAL A 404 0.29 8.49 -16.28
CA VAL A 404 0.21 9.73 -15.49
C VAL A 404 1.42 10.64 -15.71
N TRP A 405 2.60 10.08 -15.91
CA TRP A 405 3.84 10.86 -15.91
C TRP A 405 4.00 11.77 -17.14
N SER A 406 3.31 11.41 -18.22
CA SER A 406 3.15 12.25 -19.42
C SER A 406 1.95 13.18 -19.38
N ALA A 407 1.10 13.11 -18.34
CA ALA A 407 -0.09 13.93 -18.23
C ALA A 407 0.22 15.41 -17.91
N ASP A 408 -0.77 16.25 -18.21
CA ASP A 408 -0.73 17.67 -17.86
C ASP A 408 -0.76 17.84 -16.33
N LEU A 409 0.09 18.75 -15.86
CA LEU A 409 0.20 19.10 -14.45
C LEU A 409 -0.96 20.03 -14.05
N VAL A 410 -1.60 19.75 -12.91
CA VAL A 410 -2.64 20.59 -12.33
C VAL A 410 -2.42 20.79 -10.84
N ASP A 411 -2.92 21.90 -10.31
CA ASP A 411 -2.90 22.16 -8.88
C ASP A 411 -3.79 21.14 -8.15
N ALA A 412 -3.24 20.48 -7.14
CA ALA A 412 -3.99 19.59 -6.27
C ALA A 412 -5.00 20.41 -5.43
N PRO A 413 -6.23 19.92 -5.23
CA PRO A 413 -7.19 20.59 -4.38
C PRO A 413 -6.74 20.56 -2.91
N ASP A 414 -7.16 21.58 -2.16
CA ASP A 414 -6.91 21.66 -0.73
C ASP A 414 -7.42 20.41 0.01
N ALA A 415 -6.67 19.97 1.02
CA ALA A 415 -7.11 18.90 1.89
C ALA A 415 -8.40 19.30 2.61
N PRO A 416 -9.43 18.42 2.66
CA PRO A 416 -10.55 18.65 3.53
C PRO A 416 -10.05 18.70 4.97
N PHE A 417 -10.73 19.47 5.80
CA PHE A 417 -10.37 19.54 7.22
C PHE A 417 -10.50 18.16 7.87
N ALA A 418 -9.37 17.63 8.34
CA ALA A 418 -9.31 16.45 9.18
C ALA A 418 -8.61 16.82 10.50
N PRO A 419 -9.24 16.64 11.68
CA PRO A 419 -8.61 16.99 12.94
C PRO A 419 -7.38 16.09 13.19
N ASP A 420 -6.32 16.63 13.79
CA ASP A 420 -5.15 15.83 14.20
C ASP A 420 -5.55 14.87 15.34
N HIS A 421 -5.17 13.59 15.23
CA HIS A 421 -5.55 12.59 16.22
C HIS A 421 -5.00 12.81 17.61
N ARG A 422 -3.86 13.47 17.69
CA ARG A 422 -3.23 13.86 18.95
C ARG A 422 -4.10 14.90 19.65
N LEU A 423 -4.66 15.84 18.89
CA LEU A 423 -5.55 16.87 19.43
C LEU A 423 -6.88 16.29 19.92
N VAL A 424 -7.46 15.36 19.16
CA VAL A 424 -8.68 14.65 19.58
C VAL A 424 -8.42 13.82 20.82
N GLY A 425 -7.31 13.07 20.87
CA GLY A 425 -6.90 12.29 22.04
C GLY A 425 -6.68 13.16 23.27
N LEU A 426 -6.02 14.31 23.13
CA LEU A 426 -5.83 15.31 24.19
C LEU A 426 -7.17 15.88 24.68
N ALA A 427 -8.10 16.17 23.77
CA ALA A 427 -9.43 16.66 24.13
C ALA A 427 -10.22 15.61 24.93
N ILE A 428 -10.18 14.33 24.52
CA ILE A 428 -10.79 13.22 25.25
C ILE A 428 -10.15 13.05 26.63
N ALA A 429 -8.83 13.02 26.72
CA ALA A 429 -8.10 12.90 27.98
C ALA A 429 -8.42 14.05 28.95
N GLY A 430 -8.49 15.28 28.42
CA GLY A 430 -8.91 16.47 29.16
C GLY A 430 -10.34 16.34 29.69
N ALA A 431 -11.28 15.87 28.85
CA ALA A 431 -12.66 15.64 29.25
C ALA A 431 -12.78 14.58 30.36
N VAL A 432 -12.06 13.47 30.24
CA VAL A 432 -12.00 12.42 31.28
C VAL A 432 -11.45 12.97 32.59
N LEU A 433 -10.37 13.75 32.55
CA LEU A 433 -9.78 14.37 33.74
C LEU A 433 -10.78 15.32 34.44
N LEU A 434 -11.53 16.11 33.67
CA LEU A 434 -12.58 16.99 34.19
C LEU A 434 -13.70 16.20 34.86
N LEU A 435 -14.16 15.11 34.23
CA LEU A 435 -15.18 14.23 34.81
C LEU A 435 -14.72 13.55 36.11
N VAL A 436 -13.47 13.06 36.15
CA VAL A 436 -12.87 12.49 37.38
C VAL A 436 -12.81 13.55 38.49
N ARG A 437 -12.38 14.78 38.18
CA ARG A 437 -12.35 15.87 39.15
C ARG A 437 -13.74 16.24 39.65
N ALA A 438 -14.74 16.30 38.77
CA ALA A 438 -16.13 16.57 39.14
C ALA A 438 -16.68 15.45 40.04
N GLY A 439 -16.44 14.18 39.70
CA GLY A 439 -16.84 13.02 40.53
C GLY A 439 -16.20 13.04 41.92
N LEU A 440 -14.91 13.35 42.01
CA LEU A 440 -14.21 13.52 43.29
C LEU A 440 -14.77 14.69 44.11
N ALA A 441 -15.12 15.81 43.48
CA ALA A 441 -15.73 16.94 44.15
C ALA A 441 -17.13 16.61 44.72
N VAL A 442 -17.96 15.89 43.97
CA VAL A 442 -19.28 15.42 44.41
C VAL A 442 -19.14 14.45 45.59
N ARG A 443 -18.20 13.50 45.51
CA ARG A 443 -17.92 12.55 46.60
C ARG A 443 -17.48 13.27 47.88
N ARG A 444 -16.54 14.22 47.77
CA ARG A 444 -16.09 15.04 48.91
C ARG A 444 -17.20 15.86 49.54
N ARG A 445 -18.21 16.29 48.77
CA ARG A 445 -19.39 16.97 49.32
C ARG A 445 -20.28 16.03 50.11
N ARG A 446 -20.51 14.81 49.61
CA ARG A 446 -21.30 13.78 50.31
C ARG A 446 -20.64 13.31 51.61
N ASP A 447 -19.32 13.20 51.65
CA ASP A 447 -18.60 12.77 52.86
C ASP A 447 -18.57 13.85 53.97
N ARG A 448 -18.99 15.10 53.67
CA ARG A 448 -19.02 16.23 54.62
C ARG A 448 -20.43 16.58 55.12
N SER A 449 -21.46 16.01 54.50
CA SER A 449 -22.87 16.10 54.90
C SER A 449 -23.26 14.85 55.65
#